data_AF-A0A1X2FBG1-F1
#
_entry.id   AF-A0A1X2FBG1-F1
#
_cell.length_a   1.000
_cell.length_b   1.000
_cell.length_c   1.000
_cell.angle_alpha   90.00
_cell.angle_beta   90.00
_cell.angle_gamma   90.00
#
_symmetry.space_group_name_H-M   'P 1'
#
loop_
_entity.id
_entity.type
_entity.pdbx_description
1 polymer ?
#
loop_
_entity_poly.entity_id
_entity_poly.type
_entity_poly.pdbx_seq_one_letter_code
_entity_poly.pdbx_strand_id
1 'polypeptide(L)' 'MERLKVGRSMVFELIASGELRSVLVGRRRLVSEAALCDFIERIDARA' A
#
# COMPACT_ATOMS: atom_id res chain seq x y z
N MET A 1 -8.88 -4.74 1.47
CA MET A 1 -8.21 -3.78 0.56
C MET A 1 -9.15 -3.53 -0.60
N GLU A 2 -10.26 -2.84 -0.33
CA GLU A 2 -11.32 -2.63 -1.33
C GLU A 2 -10.90 -1.63 -2.40
N ARG A 3 -10.12 -0.62 -1.99
CA ARG A 3 -9.71 0.50 -2.86
C ARG A 3 -8.70 0.11 -3.93
N LEU A 4 -7.70 -0.71 -3.59
CA LEU A 4 -6.68 -1.13 -4.56
C LEU A 4 -7.10 -2.34 -5.42
N LYS A 5 -8.21 -3.02 -5.08
CA LYS A 5 -8.68 -4.26 -5.73
C LYS A 5 -7.59 -5.35 -5.94
N VAL A 6 -6.57 -5.38 -5.08
CA VAL A 6 -5.51 -6.41 -5.09
C VAL A 6 -5.66 -7.39 -3.93
N GLY A 7 -5.17 -8.62 -4.14
CA GLY A 7 -5.15 -9.66 -3.12
C GLY A 7 -4.23 -9.33 -1.94
N ARG A 8 -4.44 -9.97 -0.79
CA ARG A 8 -3.64 -9.74 0.43
C ARG A 8 -2.14 -9.98 0.21
N SER A 9 -1.76 -11.02 -0.54
CA SER A 9 -0.35 -11.33 -0.82
C SER A 9 0.35 -10.17 -1.53
N MET A 10 -0.26 -9.66 -2.60
CA MET A 10 0.26 -8.51 -3.36
C MET A 10 0.44 -7.27 -2.46
N VAL A 11 -0.49 -7.02 -1.53
CA VAL A 11 -0.37 -5.90 -0.59
C VAL A 11 0.86 -6.05 0.30
N PHE A 12 1.14 -7.26 0.79
CA PHE A 12 2.33 -7.52 1.59
C PHE A 12 3.62 -7.44 0.75
N GLU A 13 3.59 -7.85 -0.51
CA GLU A 13 4.70 -7.67 -1.45
C GLU A 13 5.00 -6.19 -1.67
N LEU A 14 4.00 -5.36 -1.94
CA LEU A 14 4.15 -3.91 -2.10
C LEU A 14 4.68 -3.22 -0.83
N ILE A 15 4.28 -3.71 0.34
CA ILE A 15 4.83 -3.22 1.60
C ILE A 15 6.29 -3.66 1.76
N ALA A 16 6.60 -4.91 1.42
CA ALA A 16 7.95 -5.45 1.53
C ALA A 16 8.92 -4.80 0.53
N SER A 17 8.45 -4.43 -0.66
CA SER A 17 9.23 -3.68 -1.66
C SER A 17 9.42 -2.20 -1.30
N GLY A 18 8.68 -1.70 -0.30
CA GLY A 18 8.68 -0.29 0.11
C GLY A 18 7.87 0.61 -0.82
N GLU A 19 7.14 0.06 -1.79
CA GLU A 19 6.26 0.82 -2.67
C GLU A 19 5.01 1.31 -1.95
N LEU A 20 4.47 0.52 -1.01
CA LEU A 20 3.34 0.89 -0.18
C LEU A 20 3.78 1.14 1.27
N ARG A 21 3.65 2.39 1.72
CA ARG A 21 3.99 2.76 3.10
C ARG A 21 3.01 2.11 4.07
N SER A 22 3.52 1.59 5.19
CA SER A 22 2.71 1.00 6.25
C SER A 22 3.31 1.25 7.63
N VAL A 23 2.47 1.11 8.66
CA VAL A 23 2.87 1.13 10.06
C VAL A 23 2.50 -0.19 10.72
N LEU A 24 3.40 -0.72 11.56
CA LEU A 24 3.13 -1.89 12.38
C LEU A 24 2.39 -1.46 13.65
N VAL A 25 1.20 -2.03 13.86
CA VAL A 25 0.43 -1.84 15.11
C VAL A 25 0.11 -3.21 15.68
N GLY A 26 0.84 -3.57 16.75
CA GLY A 26 0.81 -4.93 17.30
C GLY A 26 1.27 -5.97 16.25
N ARG A 27 0.36 -6.86 15.84
CA ARG A 27 0.62 -7.92 14.85
C ARG A 27 0.07 -7.60 13.45
N ARG A 28 -0.47 -6.40 13.23
CA ARG A 28 -1.13 -6.03 11.97
C ARG A 28 -0.38 -4.87 11.32
N ARG A 29 -0.35 -4.87 9.99
CA ARG A 29 0.09 -3.70 9.22
C ARG A 29 -1.13 -2.84 8.90
N LEU A 30 -1.01 -1.55 9.17
CA LEU A 30 -1.99 -0.55 8.78
C LEU A 30 -1.39 0.31 7.68
N VAL A 31 -2.22 0.66 6.71
CA VAL A 31 -1.89 1.58 5.62
C VAL A 31 -2.76 2.80 5.82
N SER A 32 -2.15 3.98 5.93
CA SER A 32 -2.90 5.23 6.07
C SER A 32 -3.52 5.64 4.74
N GLU A 33 -4.56 6.47 4.79
CA GLU A 33 -5.18 7.04 3.60
C GLU A 33 -4.16 7.78 2.73
N ALA A 34 -3.31 8.61 3.33
CA ALA A 34 -2.24 9.32 2.62
C ALA A 34 -1.25 8.36 1.92
N ALA A 35 -0.92 7.22 2.52
CA ALA A 35 -0.05 6.24 1.90
C ALA A 35 -0.68 5.59 0.64
N LEU A 36 -2.00 5.44 0.62
CA LEU A 36 -2.73 4.96 -0.56
C LEU A 36 -2.74 6.02 -1.67
N CYS A 37 -3.04 7.27 -1.33
CA CYS A 37 -3.05 8.38 -2.30
C CYS A 37 -1.67 8.53 -2.95
N ASP A 38 -0.60 8.64 -2.16
CA ASP A 38 0.78 8.76 -2.68
C ASP A 38 1.16 7.58 -3.59
N PHE A 39 0.73 6.36 -3.25
CA PHE A 39 1.01 5.19 -4.06
C PHE A 39 0.32 5.27 -5.43
N ILE A 40 -0.95 5.67 -5.47
CA ILE A 40 -1.72 5.82 -6.71
C ILE A 40 -1.13 6.95 -7.56
N GLU A 41 -0.86 8.12 -6.96
CA GLU A 41 -0.27 9.26 -7.66
C GLU A 41 1.08 8.93 -8.29
N ARG A 42 1.92 8.14 -7.60
CA ARG A 42 3.21 7.68 -8.13
C ARG A 42 3.06 6.71 -9.30
N ILE A 43 2.00 5.92 -9.35
CA ILE A 43 1.71 5.04 -10.48
C ILE A 43 1.25 5.88 -11.68
N ASP A 44 0.30 6.78 -11.45
CA ASP A 44 -0.23 7.64 -12.51
C ASP A 44 0.86 8.54 -13.12
N ALA A 45 1.82 9.03 -12.31
CA ALA A 45 2.95 9.82 -12.79
C ALA A 45 4.00 9.01 -13.58
N ARG A 46 3.96 7.68 -13.53
CA ARG A 46 4.84 6.79 -14.30
C ARG A 46 4.20 6.30 -15.61
N ALA A 47 2.89 6.48 -15.77
CA ALA A 47 2.12 6.11 -16.95
C ALA A 47 2.20 7.20 -18.03
#